data_AF-A0A7H4NUN1-F1
#
_entry.id   AF-A0A7H4NUN1-F1
#
_cell.length_a   1.000
_cell.length_b   1.000
_cell.length_c   1.000
_cell.angle_alpha   90.00
_cell.angle_beta   90.00
_cell.angle_gamma   90.00
#
_symmetry.space_group_name_H-M   'P 1'
#
loop_
_entity.id
_entity.type
_entity.pdbx_description
1 polymer ?
#
loop_
_entity_poly.entity_id
_entity_poly.type
_entity_poly.pdbx_seq_one_letter_code
_entity_poly.pdbx_strand_id
1 'polypeptide(L)'
;MKAEVEAALAEFGFTGATLFTVAATEGLGIAGLRDHLLQLSARAHPQHQRFRLAIDRAFTVKGAGLVVTGTALSGEVNVGDTLWLTGVDKPMRVRGLHAQNQPVAKAWAGQRIALNIVGDAQKEDLNRGDWLLAVPPPEASERVIVELQCHTPLSQWQPLHIHHAASHITGRVSLLEGALAELVLDTPLRLADNDRLVLRDISARLTLAGARVVTLNPPRRGKRKPEYLQWLHALAAAQGDDVQALDIHLQRDAVRLDDFAWARQLSDEGLKALINRPDYLQAGNSLLSAPLAARWQRKLLDALARYHDQHRDEPGPGRETPAAYCAADGR
;
A
#
# COMPACT_ATOMS: atom_id res chain seq x y z
N MET A 1 36.07 1.98 18.12
CA MET A 1 34.88 1.08 18.10
C MET A 1 33.59 1.72 18.60
N LYS A 2 33.35 2.00 19.89
CA LYS A 2 32.05 2.58 20.32
C LYS A 2 31.73 3.93 19.64
N ALA A 3 32.70 4.84 19.63
CA ALA A 3 32.57 6.15 18.96
C ALA A 3 32.40 6.04 17.43
N GLU A 4 33.00 5.02 16.79
CA GLU A 4 32.81 4.77 15.35
C GLU A 4 31.40 4.28 15.05
N VAL A 5 30.84 3.42 15.90
CA VAL A 5 29.45 2.96 15.76
C VAL A 5 28.48 4.11 16.02
N GLU A 6 28.72 4.94 17.05
CA GLU A 6 27.91 6.13 17.32
C GLU A 6 27.93 7.12 16.15
N ALA A 7 29.10 7.36 15.55
CA ALA A 7 29.24 8.20 14.36
C ALA A 7 28.45 7.63 13.17
N ALA A 8 28.59 6.33 12.88
CA ALA A 8 27.85 5.68 11.81
C ALA A 8 26.33 5.71 12.03
N LEU A 9 25.87 5.50 13.27
CA LEU A 9 24.44 5.58 13.60
C LEU A 9 23.89 6.99 13.40
N ALA A 10 24.68 8.02 13.75
CA ALA A 10 24.31 9.41 13.53
C ALA A 10 24.19 9.74 12.04
N GLU A 11 25.07 9.20 11.18
CA GLU A 11 24.98 9.36 9.71
C GLU A 11 23.67 8.81 9.13
N PHE A 12 23.14 7.72 9.70
CA PHE A 12 21.86 7.14 9.29
C PHE A 12 20.64 7.75 10.02
N GLY A 13 20.84 8.76 10.87
CA GLY A 13 19.77 9.42 11.60
C GLY A 13 19.20 8.61 12.78
N PHE A 14 19.87 7.55 13.21
CA PHE A 14 19.47 6.78 14.39
C PHE A 14 19.93 7.49 15.66
N THR A 15 19.03 8.27 16.26
CA THR A 15 19.26 8.93 17.56
C THR A 15 18.74 8.05 18.70
N GLY A 16 19.53 7.89 19.76
CA GLY A 16 19.13 7.13 20.96
C GLY A 16 19.35 5.62 20.92
N ALA A 17 20.26 5.12 20.07
CA ALA A 17 20.64 3.71 20.09
C ALA A 17 21.40 3.35 21.38
N THR A 18 20.97 2.29 22.07
CA THR A 18 21.68 1.77 23.25
C THR A 18 22.73 0.76 22.81
N LEU A 19 24.00 1.02 23.07
CA LEU A 19 25.11 0.12 22.72
C LEU A 19 25.44 -0.84 23.86
N PHE A 20 25.42 -2.14 23.57
CA PHE A 20 25.83 -3.20 24.49
C PHE A 20 27.11 -3.87 23.99
N THR A 21 28.15 -3.91 24.82
CA THR A 21 29.33 -4.73 24.58
C THR A 21 29.07 -6.12 25.15
N VAL A 22 29.03 -7.14 24.29
CA VAL A 22 28.74 -8.52 24.70
C VAL A 22 29.83 -9.47 24.25
N ALA A 23 30.15 -10.44 25.10
CA ALA A 23 30.92 -11.63 24.71
C ALA A 23 30.01 -12.84 24.84
N ALA A 24 29.34 -13.21 23.75
CA ALA A 24 28.25 -14.21 23.76
C ALA A 24 28.70 -15.59 24.27
N THR A 25 29.95 -15.98 24.01
CA THR A 25 30.55 -17.23 24.49
C THR A 25 30.81 -17.25 25.99
N GLU A 26 31.07 -16.09 26.59
CA GLU A 26 31.38 -15.93 28.01
C GLU A 26 30.17 -15.46 28.84
N GLY A 27 29.06 -15.14 28.18
CA GLY A 27 27.84 -14.62 28.82
C GLY A 27 27.95 -13.17 29.31
N LEU A 28 29.07 -12.47 29.06
CA LEU A 28 29.27 -11.09 29.48
C LEU A 28 28.35 -10.14 28.72
N GLY A 29 27.70 -9.23 29.44
CA GLY A 29 26.80 -8.21 28.88
C GLY A 29 25.42 -8.73 28.43
N ILE A 30 25.16 -10.04 28.49
CA ILE A 30 23.89 -10.63 28.05
C ILE A 30 22.72 -10.24 28.94
N ALA A 31 22.93 -10.11 30.25
CA ALA A 31 21.88 -9.69 31.18
C ALA A 31 21.34 -8.29 30.83
N GLY A 32 22.22 -7.32 30.60
CA GLY A 32 21.83 -5.96 30.20
C GLY A 32 21.12 -5.90 28.84
N LEU A 33 21.58 -6.71 27.87
CA LEU A 33 20.89 -6.84 26.58
C LEU A 33 19.48 -7.43 26.73
N ARG A 34 19.34 -8.50 27.53
CA ARG A 34 18.04 -9.16 27.76
C ARG A 34 17.04 -8.20 28.39
N ASP A 35 17.45 -7.48 29.42
CA ASP A 35 16.56 -6.57 30.14
C ASP A 35 16.12 -5.42 29.21
N HIS A 36 17.00 -4.93 28.34
CA HIS A 36 16.65 -3.95 27.31
C HIS A 36 15.66 -4.51 26.28
N LEU A 37 15.85 -5.74 25.79
CA LEU A 37 14.92 -6.39 24.87
C LEU A 37 13.51 -6.55 25.46
N LEU A 38 13.41 -6.80 26.77
CA LEU A 38 12.13 -6.89 27.48
C LEU A 38 11.43 -5.53 27.64
N GLN A 39 12.19 -4.43 27.60
CA GLN A 39 11.66 -3.07 27.66
C GLN A 39 11.20 -2.55 26.29
N LEU A 40 11.58 -3.21 25.19
CA LEU A 40 11.13 -2.83 23.86
C LEU A 40 9.62 -3.01 23.73
N SER A 41 8.92 -1.92 23.45
CA SER A 41 7.50 -1.96 23.19
C SER A 41 7.23 -2.60 21.83
N ALA A 42 6.21 -3.46 21.78
CA ALA A 42 5.66 -3.90 20.52
C ALA A 42 5.10 -2.69 19.76
N ARG A 43 5.35 -2.62 18.45
CA ARG A 43 4.74 -1.58 17.62
C ARG A 43 3.23 -1.71 17.68
N ALA A 44 2.55 -0.57 17.84
CA ALA A 44 1.11 -0.53 17.71
C ALA A 44 0.71 -0.92 16.28
N HIS A 45 -0.33 -1.75 16.16
CA HIS A 45 -0.90 -2.13 14.87
C HIS A 45 -2.14 -1.27 14.64
N PRO A 46 -2.26 -0.59 13.49
CA PRO A 46 -3.47 0.15 13.18
C PRO A 46 -4.66 -0.80 13.20
N GLN A 47 -5.70 -0.43 13.94
CA GLN A 47 -6.95 -1.17 13.97
C GLN A 47 -7.67 -1.03 12.62
N HIS A 48 -8.59 -1.95 12.33
CA HIS A 48 -9.42 -1.91 11.13
C HIS A 48 -8.66 -2.02 9.79
N GLN A 49 -7.48 -2.62 9.77
CA GLN A 49 -6.79 -2.97 8.53
C GLN A 49 -7.08 -4.40 8.06
N ARG A 50 -7.09 -4.61 6.74
CA ARG A 50 -7.21 -5.92 6.10
C ARG A 50 -6.00 -6.78 6.42
N PHE A 51 -6.23 -8.08 6.56
CA PHE A 51 -5.15 -9.05 6.73
C PHE A 51 -4.29 -9.12 5.46
N ARG A 52 -2.98 -9.00 5.65
CA ARG A 52 -2.00 -9.08 4.56
C ARG A 52 -0.73 -9.77 5.05
N LEU A 53 -0.45 -10.94 4.49
CA LEU A 53 0.73 -11.74 4.79
C LEU A 53 1.63 -11.84 3.57
N ALA A 54 2.91 -11.47 3.71
CA ALA A 54 3.93 -11.70 2.69
C ALA A 54 4.54 -13.09 2.89
N ILE A 55 4.41 -13.97 1.89
CA ILE A 55 4.92 -15.35 1.95
C ILE A 55 6.44 -15.36 1.78
N ASP A 56 7.13 -15.95 2.75
CA ASP A 56 8.57 -16.15 2.73
C ASP A 56 8.98 -17.56 2.31
N ARG A 57 8.22 -18.59 2.73
CA ARG A 57 8.48 -20.00 2.46
C ARG A 57 7.16 -20.76 2.42
N ALA A 58 7.11 -21.78 1.56
CA ALA A 58 6.01 -22.74 1.50
C ALA A 58 6.58 -24.17 1.57
N PHE A 59 5.96 -25.01 2.39
CA PHE A 59 6.35 -26.41 2.55
C PHE A 59 5.16 -27.27 2.96
N THR A 60 5.20 -28.55 2.60
CA THR A 60 4.14 -29.49 2.95
C THR A 60 4.58 -30.30 4.17
N VAL A 61 3.72 -30.37 5.18
CA VAL A 61 3.94 -31.16 6.39
C VAL A 61 3.05 -32.40 6.34
N LYS A 62 3.65 -33.59 6.52
CA LYS A 62 2.94 -34.87 6.48
C LYS A 62 1.78 -34.87 7.50
N GLY A 63 0.56 -35.12 7.03
CA GLY A 63 -0.66 -35.14 7.83
C GLY A 63 -1.33 -33.77 8.06
N ALA A 64 -0.58 -32.67 8.01
CA ALA A 64 -1.12 -31.33 8.20
C ALA A 64 -1.54 -30.67 6.88
N GLY A 65 -0.78 -30.88 5.81
CA GLY A 65 -1.02 -30.27 4.49
C GLY A 65 0.00 -29.19 4.15
N LEU A 66 -0.41 -28.24 3.31
CA LEU A 66 0.43 -27.11 2.88
C LEU A 66 0.53 -26.08 4.01
N VAL A 67 1.76 -25.81 4.44
CA VAL A 67 2.08 -24.78 5.42
C VAL A 67 2.91 -23.69 4.75
N VAL A 68 2.44 -22.46 4.87
CA VAL A 68 3.17 -21.28 4.41
C VAL A 68 3.61 -20.46 5.61
N THR A 69 4.84 -19.96 5.57
CA THR A 69 5.35 -19.04 6.58
C THR A 69 5.54 -17.66 5.96
N GLY A 70 5.28 -16.63 6.76
CA GLY A 70 5.40 -15.26 6.31
C GLY A 70 5.31 -14.27 7.45
N THR A 71 5.50 -13.00 7.12
CA THR A 71 5.32 -11.89 8.07
C THR A 71 3.96 -11.24 7.79
N ALA A 72 3.14 -11.09 8.83
CA ALA A 72 1.89 -10.35 8.71
C ALA A 72 2.17 -8.85 8.78
N LEU A 73 1.87 -8.15 7.69
CA LEU A 73 2.07 -6.71 7.60
C LEU A 73 0.94 -5.95 8.28
N SER A 74 -0.30 -6.42 8.14
CA SER A 74 -1.50 -5.76 8.66
C SER A 74 -2.61 -6.76 8.97
N GLY A 75 -3.58 -6.31 9.76
CA GLY A 75 -4.79 -7.05 10.11
C GLY A 75 -4.58 -8.24 11.03
N GLU A 76 -5.64 -9.05 11.13
CA GLU A 76 -5.71 -10.25 11.95
C GLU A 76 -6.27 -11.43 11.16
N VAL A 77 -5.90 -12.64 11.57
CA VAL A 77 -6.35 -13.88 10.95
C VAL A 77 -6.69 -14.92 12.01
N ASN A 78 -7.79 -15.64 11.78
CA ASN A 78 -8.27 -16.71 12.62
C ASN A 78 -8.27 -18.05 11.88
N VAL A 79 -8.22 -19.14 12.64
CA VAL A 79 -8.49 -20.47 12.09
C VAL A 79 -9.94 -20.52 11.59
N GLY A 80 -10.12 -20.95 10.35
CA GLY A 80 -11.41 -20.98 9.66
C GLY A 80 -11.57 -19.91 8.60
N ASP A 81 -10.77 -18.84 8.64
CA ASP A 81 -10.84 -17.75 7.67
C ASP A 81 -10.46 -18.24 6.27
N THR A 82 -11.06 -17.61 5.25
CA THR A 82 -10.71 -17.82 3.85
C THR A 82 -9.91 -16.62 3.37
N LEU A 83 -8.71 -16.88 2.88
CA LEU A 83 -7.78 -15.88 2.36
C LEU A 83 -7.63 -16.04 0.84
N TRP A 84 -7.30 -14.97 0.15
CA TRP A 84 -6.95 -14.99 -1.26
C TRP A 84 -5.44 -15.15 -1.44
N LEU A 85 -5.02 -16.21 -2.15
CA LEU A 85 -3.64 -16.41 -2.54
C LEU A 85 -3.38 -15.77 -3.90
N THR A 86 -2.45 -14.82 -3.92
CA THR A 86 -2.02 -14.19 -5.16
C THR A 86 -1.07 -15.08 -5.97
N GLY A 87 -1.00 -14.86 -7.28
CA GLY A 87 -0.15 -15.64 -8.19
C GLY A 87 -0.93 -16.76 -8.84
N VAL A 88 -1.66 -17.53 -8.01
CA VAL A 88 -2.64 -18.54 -8.46
C VAL A 88 -4.06 -17.98 -8.52
N ASP A 89 -4.31 -16.89 -7.78
CA ASP A 89 -5.59 -16.18 -7.70
C ASP A 89 -6.76 -17.10 -7.31
N LYS A 90 -6.58 -17.78 -6.16
CA LYS A 90 -7.53 -18.74 -5.59
C LYS A 90 -7.78 -18.51 -4.10
N PRO A 91 -8.99 -18.82 -3.61
CA PRO A 91 -9.30 -18.82 -2.18
C PRO A 91 -8.66 -20.01 -1.47
N MET A 92 -8.17 -19.77 -0.25
CA MET A 92 -7.46 -20.72 0.60
C MET A 92 -8.00 -20.63 2.02
N ARG A 93 -8.43 -21.76 2.58
CA ARG A 93 -8.97 -21.78 3.95
C ARG A 93 -7.88 -22.07 4.97
N VAL A 94 -7.84 -21.30 6.05
CA VAL A 94 -6.91 -21.50 7.16
C VAL A 94 -7.42 -22.65 8.04
N ARG A 95 -6.67 -23.76 8.08
CA ARG A 95 -6.99 -24.93 8.90
C ARG A 95 -6.34 -24.88 10.29
N GLY A 96 -5.22 -24.18 10.39
CA GLY A 96 -4.47 -24.01 11.63
C GLY A 96 -3.41 -22.95 11.45
N LEU A 97 -2.97 -22.33 12.55
CA LEU A 97 -1.92 -21.33 12.48
C LEU A 97 -1.03 -21.35 13.72
N HIS A 98 0.24 -21.03 13.53
CA HIS A 98 1.22 -20.89 14.59
C HIS A 98 1.81 -19.49 14.54
N ALA A 99 1.82 -18.78 15.67
CA ALA A 99 2.54 -17.53 15.83
C ALA A 99 3.85 -17.82 16.58
N GLN A 100 5.00 -17.43 16.02
CA GLN A 100 6.30 -17.60 16.67
C GLN A 100 6.57 -19.03 17.22
N ASN A 101 6.25 -20.05 16.41
CA ASN A 101 6.35 -21.48 16.74
C ASN A 101 5.36 -22.00 17.80
N GLN A 102 4.36 -21.23 18.22
CA GLN A 102 3.31 -21.69 19.13
C GLN A 102 1.96 -21.81 18.41
N PRO A 103 1.22 -22.92 18.58
CA PRO A 103 -0.11 -23.07 18.00
C PRO A 103 -1.08 -22.09 18.67
N VAL A 104 -1.76 -21.28 17.86
CA VAL A 104 -2.72 -20.29 18.35
C VAL A 104 -3.94 -20.24 17.43
N ALA A 105 -5.10 -19.86 17.97
CA ALA A 105 -6.33 -19.76 17.18
C ALA A 105 -6.41 -18.46 16.36
N LYS A 106 -5.69 -17.43 16.80
CA LYS A 106 -5.68 -16.08 16.23
C LYS A 106 -4.26 -15.53 16.19
N ALA A 107 -3.92 -14.86 15.10
CA ALA A 107 -2.66 -14.14 14.96
C ALA A 107 -2.89 -12.75 14.37
N TRP A 108 -1.91 -11.87 14.57
CA TRP A 108 -2.01 -10.45 14.21
C TRP A 108 -0.75 -9.96 13.50
N ALA A 109 -0.87 -8.78 12.90
CA ALA A 109 0.23 -8.06 12.28
C ALA A 109 1.48 -7.96 13.19
N GLY A 110 2.66 -7.84 12.56
CA GLY A 110 3.95 -7.76 13.24
C GLY A 110 4.52 -9.11 13.68
N GLN A 111 3.74 -10.19 13.61
CA GLN A 111 4.21 -11.54 13.92
C GLN A 111 4.68 -12.28 12.66
N ARG A 112 5.64 -13.18 12.85
CA ARG A 112 5.91 -14.25 11.88
C ARG A 112 4.92 -15.37 12.13
N ILE A 113 4.09 -15.66 11.13
CA ILE A 113 2.98 -16.60 11.22
C ILE A 113 3.27 -17.76 10.27
N ALA A 114 3.05 -18.98 10.76
CA ALA A 114 2.91 -20.17 9.93
C ALA A 114 1.42 -20.47 9.77
N LEU A 115 0.91 -20.43 8.54
CA LEU A 115 -0.48 -20.75 8.21
C LEU A 115 -0.53 -22.13 7.54
N ASN A 116 -1.30 -23.04 8.11
CA ASN A 116 -1.73 -24.26 7.43
C ASN A 116 -2.96 -23.93 6.60
N ILE A 117 -2.82 -23.96 5.27
CA ILE A 117 -3.84 -23.57 4.31
C ILE A 117 -4.29 -24.77 3.48
N VAL A 118 -5.58 -24.78 3.12
CA VAL A 118 -6.21 -25.85 2.35
C VAL A 118 -7.07 -25.26 1.24
N GLY A 119 -6.97 -25.87 0.05
CA GLY A 119 -7.77 -25.58 -1.13
C GLY A 119 -7.04 -26.05 -2.39
N ASP A 120 -7.30 -25.37 -3.51
CA ASP A 120 -6.93 -25.88 -4.84
C ASP A 120 -5.49 -25.58 -5.28
N ALA A 121 -4.76 -24.73 -4.56
CA ALA A 121 -3.36 -24.44 -4.87
C ALA A 121 -2.43 -25.46 -4.19
N GLN A 122 -1.42 -25.91 -4.93
CA GLN A 122 -0.37 -26.79 -4.42
C GLN A 122 0.92 -26.01 -4.18
N LYS A 123 1.87 -26.62 -3.47
CA LYS A 123 3.15 -25.99 -3.13
C LYS A 123 3.89 -25.47 -4.37
N GLU A 124 3.79 -26.19 -5.49
CA GLU A 124 4.46 -25.89 -6.74
C GLU A 124 3.93 -24.62 -7.41
N ASP A 125 2.71 -24.21 -7.07
CA ASP A 125 2.09 -22.99 -7.59
C ASP A 125 2.50 -21.74 -6.81
N LEU A 126 3.10 -21.90 -5.62
CA LEU A 126 3.45 -20.81 -4.72
C LEU A 126 4.90 -20.38 -4.90
N ASN A 127 5.09 -19.07 -4.98
CA ASN A 127 6.40 -18.43 -5.02
C ASN A 127 6.62 -17.53 -3.81
N ARG A 128 7.90 -17.36 -3.47
CA ARG A 128 8.29 -16.34 -2.49
C ARG A 128 7.92 -14.96 -3.04
N GLY A 129 7.25 -14.14 -2.22
CA GLY A 129 6.75 -12.83 -2.65
C GLY A 129 5.26 -12.82 -2.99
N ASP A 130 4.61 -13.99 -3.04
CA ASP A 130 3.15 -14.07 -3.07
C ASP A 130 2.55 -13.58 -1.74
N TRP A 131 1.29 -13.17 -1.82
CA TRP A 131 0.51 -12.61 -0.72
C TRP A 131 -0.66 -13.53 -0.39
N LEU A 132 -0.95 -13.62 0.91
CA LEU A 132 -2.25 -14.05 1.41
C LEU A 132 -3.00 -12.84 1.95
N LEU A 133 -4.18 -12.58 1.39
CA LEU A 133 -4.98 -11.38 1.62
C LEU A 133 -6.37 -11.74 2.13
N ALA A 134 -6.99 -10.89 2.94
CA ALA A 134 -8.39 -11.10 3.36
C ALA A 134 -9.38 -11.02 2.19
N VAL A 135 -9.06 -10.26 1.15
CA VAL A 135 -9.93 -10.00 0.00
C VAL A 135 -9.14 -10.11 -1.31
N PRO A 136 -9.80 -10.42 -2.43
CA PRO A 136 -9.18 -10.38 -3.74
C PRO A 136 -8.59 -8.99 -4.02
N PRO A 137 -7.32 -8.90 -4.43
CA PRO A 137 -6.71 -7.64 -4.80
C PRO A 137 -7.25 -7.12 -6.14
N PRO A 138 -7.21 -5.80 -6.38
CA PRO A 138 -7.36 -5.25 -7.72
C PRO A 138 -6.18 -5.67 -8.61
N GLU A 139 -6.24 -5.26 -9.88
CA GLU A 139 -5.14 -5.45 -10.83
C GLU A 139 -3.82 -4.88 -10.29
N ALA A 140 -2.72 -5.58 -10.59
CA ALA A 140 -1.41 -5.17 -10.15
C ALA A 140 -0.96 -3.88 -10.85
N SER A 141 -0.28 -3.01 -10.12
CA SER A 141 0.20 -1.73 -10.66
C SER A 141 1.51 -1.93 -11.40
N GLU A 142 1.60 -1.41 -12.63
CA GLU A 142 2.86 -1.31 -13.39
C GLU A 142 3.60 0.01 -13.13
N ARG A 143 2.87 1.03 -12.65
CA ARG A 143 3.39 2.37 -12.44
C ARG A 143 2.90 2.89 -11.11
N VAL A 144 3.82 3.34 -10.27
CA VAL A 144 3.47 3.88 -8.96
C VAL A 144 4.25 5.16 -8.70
N ILE A 145 3.64 6.09 -7.97
CA ILE A 145 4.33 7.29 -7.48
C ILE A 145 4.80 7.01 -6.07
N VAL A 146 6.07 7.34 -5.84
CA VAL A 146 6.74 7.15 -4.58
C VAL A 146 7.37 8.45 -4.10
N GLU A 147 7.46 8.59 -2.79
CA GLU A 147 8.37 9.53 -2.14
C GLU A 147 9.71 8.83 -1.90
N LEU A 148 10.80 9.50 -2.27
CA LEU A 148 12.16 8.99 -2.19
C LEU A 148 12.90 9.57 -0.99
N GLN A 149 13.68 8.71 -0.35
CA GLN A 149 14.70 9.09 0.63
C GLN A 149 16.04 8.58 0.09
N CYS A 150 16.74 9.46 -0.63
CA CYS A 150 17.97 9.12 -1.32
C CYS A 150 19.20 9.36 -0.45
N HIS A 151 20.10 8.38 -0.40
CA HIS A 151 21.46 8.58 0.10
C HIS A 151 22.40 9.00 -1.05
N THR A 152 22.15 8.45 -2.24
CA THR A 152 22.87 8.77 -3.47
C THR A 152 21.90 9.39 -4.48
N PRO A 153 22.27 10.46 -5.20
CA PRO A 153 21.41 11.05 -6.21
C PRO A 153 21.09 10.02 -7.31
N LEU A 154 19.80 9.95 -7.66
CA LEU A 154 19.31 9.09 -8.73
C LEU A 154 19.33 9.87 -10.06
N SER A 155 19.47 9.16 -11.17
CA SER A 155 19.35 9.72 -12.51
C SER A 155 17.95 9.50 -13.09
N GLN A 156 17.53 10.39 -14.00
CA GLN A 156 16.28 10.26 -14.73
C GLN A 156 16.27 8.98 -15.57
N TRP A 157 15.20 8.18 -15.47
CA TRP A 157 14.98 6.95 -16.25
C TRP A 157 16.07 5.87 -16.08
N GLN A 158 16.71 5.83 -14.90
CA GLN A 158 17.71 4.79 -14.62
C GLN A 158 17.05 3.45 -14.27
N PRO A 159 17.63 2.31 -14.71
CA PRO A 159 17.20 0.98 -14.29
C PRO A 159 17.69 0.69 -12.86
N LEU A 160 16.88 0.02 -12.06
CA LEU A 160 17.21 -0.35 -10.69
C LEU A 160 16.48 -1.61 -10.23
N HIS A 161 16.95 -2.20 -9.12
CA HIS A 161 16.27 -3.26 -8.41
C HIS A 161 15.33 -2.67 -7.35
N ILE A 162 14.11 -3.17 -7.31
CA ILE A 162 13.08 -2.79 -6.34
C ILE A 162 12.84 -4.00 -5.45
N HIS A 163 13.12 -3.81 -4.16
CA HIS A 163 12.85 -4.81 -3.14
C HIS A 163 11.64 -4.38 -2.31
N HIS A 164 10.63 -5.25 -2.28
CA HIS A 164 9.40 -5.01 -1.53
C HIS A 164 9.00 -6.26 -0.77
N ALA A 165 8.94 -6.18 0.56
CA ALA A 165 8.65 -7.30 1.45
C ALA A 165 9.48 -8.56 1.10
N ALA A 166 8.87 -9.58 0.50
CA ALA A 166 9.52 -10.81 0.07
C ALA A 166 9.75 -10.90 -1.46
N SER A 167 9.42 -9.85 -2.21
CA SER A 167 9.54 -9.77 -3.66
C SER A 167 10.77 -8.97 -4.12
N HIS A 168 11.30 -9.35 -5.28
CA HIS A 168 12.41 -8.69 -5.97
C HIS A 168 12.05 -8.57 -7.44
N ILE A 169 11.99 -7.34 -7.93
CA ILE A 169 11.70 -7.02 -9.33
C ILE A 169 12.67 -5.96 -9.85
N THR A 170 12.76 -5.83 -11.16
CA THR A 170 13.44 -4.72 -11.82
C THR A 170 12.43 -3.65 -12.23
N GLY A 171 12.92 -2.44 -12.36
CA GLY A 171 12.13 -1.33 -12.88
C GLY A 171 13.00 -0.13 -13.22
N ARG A 172 12.34 0.96 -13.57
CA ARG A 172 12.97 2.25 -13.86
C ARG A 172 12.38 3.33 -12.99
N VAL A 173 13.22 4.25 -12.53
CA VAL A 173 12.77 5.43 -11.79
C VAL A 173 12.79 6.66 -12.69
N SER A 174 11.69 7.41 -12.68
CA SER A 174 11.57 8.71 -13.32
C SER A 174 11.39 9.76 -12.22
N LEU A 175 12.32 10.69 -12.10
CA LEU A 175 12.24 11.75 -11.11
C LEU A 175 11.12 12.73 -11.46
N LEU A 176 10.39 13.14 -10.42
CA LEU A 176 9.43 14.23 -10.45
C LEU A 176 10.03 15.40 -9.65
N GLU A 177 9.17 16.27 -9.12
CA GLU A 177 9.61 17.44 -8.35
C GLU A 177 9.93 17.06 -6.89
N GLY A 178 11.01 17.64 -6.35
CA GLY A 178 11.47 17.40 -4.98
C GLY A 178 11.85 15.95 -4.72
N ALA A 179 11.28 15.37 -3.66
CA ALA A 179 11.50 13.98 -3.27
C ALA A 179 10.56 13.00 -4.00
N LEU A 180 9.71 13.45 -4.92
CA LEU A 180 8.77 12.56 -5.60
C LEU A 180 9.42 11.91 -6.82
N ALA A 181 9.07 10.67 -7.07
CA ALA A 181 9.42 9.96 -8.28
C ALA A 181 8.33 8.98 -8.70
N GLU A 182 8.39 8.58 -9.96
CA GLU A 182 7.58 7.51 -10.50
C GLU A 182 8.45 6.27 -10.71
N LEU A 183 8.00 5.13 -10.19
CA LEU A 183 8.56 3.83 -10.50
C LEU A 183 7.73 3.17 -11.60
N VAL A 184 8.41 2.73 -12.66
CA VAL A 184 7.85 1.87 -13.70
C VAL A 184 8.40 0.47 -13.45
N LEU A 185 7.52 -0.46 -13.16
CA LEU A 185 7.85 -1.83 -12.80
C LEU A 185 7.88 -2.68 -14.08
N ASP A 186 8.93 -3.46 -14.29
CA ASP A 186 8.97 -4.40 -15.43
C ASP A 186 8.02 -5.59 -15.20
N THR A 187 7.69 -5.89 -13.95
CA THR A 187 6.69 -6.88 -13.55
C THR A 187 5.63 -6.21 -12.68
N PRO A 188 4.33 -6.34 -13.00
CA PRO A 188 3.25 -5.76 -12.20
C PRO A 188 3.32 -6.25 -10.75
N LEU A 189 3.22 -5.33 -9.80
CA LEU A 189 3.28 -5.65 -8.37
C LEU A 189 2.06 -5.11 -7.64
N ARG A 190 1.55 -5.92 -6.71
CA ARG A 190 0.49 -5.50 -5.79
C ARG A 190 1.13 -4.73 -4.63
N LEU A 191 0.80 -3.47 -4.55
CA LEU A 191 1.29 -2.52 -3.54
C LEU A 191 0.11 -1.93 -2.77
N ALA A 192 0.37 -1.35 -1.61
CA ALA A 192 -0.54 -0.47 -0.90
C ALA A 192 0.12 0.90 -0.68
N ASP A 193 -0.69 1.89 -0.33
CA ASP A 193 -0.21 3.20 0.11
C ASP A 193 0.62 3.07 1.39
N ASN A 194 1.65 3.90 1.52
CA ASN A 194 2.66 3.87 2.59
C ASN A 194 3.54 2.62 2.68
N ASP A 195 3.47 1.69 1.72
CA ASP A 195 4.44 0.60 1.64
C ASP A 195 5.85 1.16 1.40
N ARG A 196 6.80 0.71 2.21
CA ARG A 196 8.21 1.11 2.09
C ARG A 196 8.97 0.09 1.26
N LEU A 197 9.67 0.58 0.25
CA LEU A 197 10.46 -0.21 -0.68
C LEU A 197 11.93 0.22 -0.60
N VAL A 198 12.84 -0.69 -0.95
CA VAL A 198 14.27 -0.40 -1.03
C VAL A 198 14.71 -0.44 -2.49
N LEU A 199 15.36 0.63 -2.94
CA LEU A 199 15.89 0.78 -4.28
C LEU A 199 17.40 0.57 -4.30
N ARG A 200 17.86 -0.38 -5.12
CA ARG A 200 19.27 -0.71 -5.27
C ARG A 200 19.71 -0.55 -6.71
N ASP A 201 20.99 -0.25 -6.90
CA ASP A 201 21.58 -0.16 -8.23
C ASP A 201 21.39 -1.48 -9.00
N ILE A 202 21.32 -1.42 -10.34
CA ILE A 202 21.10 -2.58 -11.20
C ILE A 202 22.20 -3.63 -11.07
N SER A 203 23.42 -3.24 -10.67
CA SER A 203 24.51 -4.15 -10.34
C SER A 203 24.36 -4.87 -8.99
N ALA A 204 23.33 -4.52 -8.21
CA ALA A 204 23.05 -5.00 -6.85
C ALA A 204 24.18 -4.79 -5.83
N ARG A 205 25.11 -3.84 -6.10
CA ARG A 205 26.24 -3.53 -5.21
C ARG A 205 25.91 -2.43 -4.20
N LEU A 206 25.15 -1.42 -4.61
CA LEU A 206 24.88 -0.23 -3.82
C LEU A 206 23.37 -0.12 -3.52
N THR A 207 23.05 0.25 -2.28
CA THR A 207 21.70 0.69 -1.90
C THR A 207 21.62 2.19 -2.15
N LEU A 208 20.72 2.60 -3.04
CA LEU A 208 20.67 3.98 -3.54
C LEU A 208 19.70 4.83 -2.73
N ALA A 209 18.49 4.31 -2.50
CA ALA A 209 17.41 5.05 -1.87
C ALA A 209 16.38 4.14 -1.20
N GLY A 210 15.71 4.67 -0.19
CA GLY A 210 14.39 4.20 0.24
C GLY A 210 13.29 4.84 -0.60
N ALA A 211 12.19 4.14 -0.75
CA ALA A 211 10.99 4.66 -1.40
C ALA A 211 9.76 4.36 -0.53
N ARG A 212 8.75 5.21 -0.60
CA ARG A 212 7.44 5.01 0.02
C ARG A 212 6.35 5.20 -1.02
N VAL A 213 5.46 4.23 -1.19
CA VAL A 213 4.32 4.36 -2.11
C VAL A 213 3.39 5.48 -1.62
N VAL A 214 2.98 6.36 -2.56
CA VAL A 214 2.04 7.46 -2.33
C VAL A 214 0.79 7.30 -3.20
N THR A 215 0.93 6.77 -4.41
CA THR A 215 -0.20 6.56 -5.33
C THR A 215 0.05 5.36 -6.22
N LEU A 216 -0.98 4.52 -6.35
CA LEU A 216 -0.92 3.26 -7.09
C LEU A 216 -1.33 3.40 -8.56
N ASN A 217 -2.17 4.40 -8.88
CA ASN A 217 -2.74 4.58 -10.23
C ASN A 217 -2.47 6.00 -10.77
N PRO A 218 -1.21 6.33 -11.12
CA PRO A 218 -0.89 7.63 -11.67
C PRO A 218 -1.42 7.80 -13.10
N PRO A 219 -1.97 8.98 -13.46
CA PRO A 219 -2.46 9.24 -14.82
C PRO A 219 -1.30 9.28 -15.81
N ARG A 220 -1.46 8.72 -17.01
CA ARG A 220 -0.38 8.64 -18.03
C ARG A 220 0.17 10.01 -18.43
N ARG A 221 -0.67 11.05 -18.48
CA ARG A 221 -0.33 12.43 -18.87
C ARG A 221 -0.67 13.40 -17.74
N GLY A 222 -0.02 14.57 -17.71
CA GLY A 222 -0.33 15.64 -16.75
C GLY A 222 0.37 15.53 -15.39
N LYS A 223 1.32 14.61 -15.22
CA LYS A 223 2.03 14.37 -13.95
C LYS A 223 2.89 15.55 -13.47
N ARG A 224 3.28 16.43 -14.39
CA ARG A 224 4.08 17.63 -14.12
C ARG A 224 3.23 18.91 -14.04
N LYS A 225 1.89 18.78 -14.07
CA LYS A 225 1.02 19.94 -13.83
C LYS A 225 1.17 20.37 -12.37
N PRO A 226 1.24 21.68 -12.08
CA PRO A 226 1.45 22.17 -10.72
C PRO A 226 0.36 21.70 -9.76
N GLU A 227 -0.89 21.66 -10.21
CA GLU A 227 -2.03 21.15 -9.42
C GLU A 227 -1.84 19.68 -9.00
N TYR A 228 -1.31 18.84 -9.89
CA TYR A 228 -1.08 17.42 -9.61
C TYR A 228 0.06 17.24 -8.59
N LEU A 229 1.12 18.03 -8.72
CA LEU A 229 2.27 17.96 -7.82
C LEU A 229 1.91 18.47 -6.42
N GLN A 230 1.16 19.58 -6.32
CA GLN A 230 0.65 20.08 -5.04
C GLN A 230 -0.22 19.04 -4.33
N TRP A 231 -1.10 18.38 -5.08
CA TRP A 231 -1.94 17.30 -4.56
C TRP A 231 -1.11 16.11 -4.07
N LEU A 232 -0.05 15.71 -4.80
CA LEU A 232 0.85 14.65 -4.35
C LEU A 232 1.62 15.02 -3.09
N HIS A 233 2.09 16.27 -2.98
CA HIS A 233 2.77 16.73 -1.77
C HIS A 233 1.83 16.74 -0.56
N ALA A 234 0.55 17.14 -0.74
CA ALA A 234 -0.45 17.06 0.30
C ALA A 234 -0.70 15.61 0.74
N LEU A 235 -0.83 14.67 -0.19
CA LEU A 235 -0.96 13.25 0.12
C LEU A 235 0.28 12.68 0.81
N ALA A 236 1.47 13.06 0.34
CA ALA A 236 2.72 12.63 0.94
C ALA A 236 2.86 13.13 2.38
N ALA A 237 2.30 14.31 2.71
CA ALA A 237 2.28 14.89 4.04
C ALA A 237 1.21 14.28 4.98
N ALA A 238 0.09 13.80 4.45
CA ALA A 238 -1.01 13.18 5.19
C ALA A 238 -0.70 11.75 5.71
N GLN A 239 0.54 11.51 6.11
CA GLN A 239 1.08 10.19 6.45
C GLN A 239 0.24 9.50 7.53
N GLY A 240 -0.38 8.37 7.18
CA GLY A 240 -1.14 7.55 8.13
C GLY A 240 -2.50 8.09 8.57
N ASP A 241 -2.92 9.29 8.13
CA ASP A 241 -4.27 9.81 8.39
C ASP A 241 -5.20 9.49 7.22
N ASP A 242 -6.07 8.49 7.41
CA ASP A 242 -7.02 8.03 6.40
C ASP A 242 -8.07 9.09 6.07
N VAL A 243 -8.42 9.94 7.04
CA VAL A 243 -9.41 11.00 6.88
C VAL A 243 -8.87 12.09 5.99
N GLN A 244 -7.68 12.59 6.34
CA GLN A 244 -7.05 13.66 5.58
C GLN A 244 -6.75 13.21 4.15
N ALA A 245 -6.29 11.96 3.97
CA ALA A 245 -6.08 11.38 2.64
C ALA A 245 -7.39 11.37 1.83
N LEU A 246 -8.50 10.91 2.42
CA LEU A 246 -9.80 10.87 1.74
C LEU A 246 -10.26 12.27 1.31
N ASP A 247 -10.14 13.27 2.20
CA ASP A 247 -10.51 14.65 1.88
C ASP A 247 -9.68 15.22 0.72
N ILE A 248 -8.36 14.95 0.71
CA ILE A 248 -7.47 15.37 -0.39
C ILE A 248 -7.87 14.69 -1.72
N HIS A 249 -8.28 13.43 -1.69
CA HIS A 249 -8.81 12.76 -2.87
C HIS A 249 -10.13 13.39 -3.35
N LEU A 250 -11.08 13.64 -2.44
CA LEU A 250 -12.41 14.20 -2.73
C LEU A 250 -12.39 15.68 -3.19
N GLN A 251 -11.33 16.43 -2.89
CA GLN A 251 -11.15 17.79 -3.44
C GLN A 251 -10.89 17.77 -4.94
N ARG A 252 -10.25 16.71 -5.42
CA ARG A 252 -9.84 16.57 -6.81
C ARG A 252 -10.91 15.91 -7.66
N ASP A 253 -11.33 14.70 -7.26
CA ASP A 253 -12.22 13.85 -8.06
C ASP A 253 -13.09 12.93 -7.18
N ALA A 254 -14.06 12.26 -7.79
CA ALA A 254 -14.82 11.21 -7.14
C ALA A 254 -13.90 10.04 -6.76
N VAL A 255 -14.10 9.50 -5.56
CA VAL A 255 -13.26 8.42 -5.02
C VAL A 255 -14.00 7.11 -5.14
N ARG A 256 -13.41 6.13 -5.84
CA ARG A 256 -13.92 4.75 -5.80
C ARG A 256 -13.54 4.12 -4.47
N LEU A 257 -14.54 3.64 -3.73
CA LEU A 257 -14.34 3.10 -2.39
C LEU A 257 -13.46 1.85 -2.40
N ASP A 258 -13.59 0.98 -3.41
CA ASP A 258 -12.73 -0.20 -3.56
C ASP A 258 -11.25 0.17 -3.74
N ASP A 259 -10.97 1.14 -4.62
CA ASP A 259 -9.60 1.57 -4.91
C ASP A 259 -8.97 2.23 -3.68
N PHE A 260 -9.74 3.05 -2.95
CA PHE A 260 -9.30 3.70 -1.72
C PHE A 260 -9.12 2.69 -0.57
N ALA A 261 -10.06 1.77 -0.39
CA ALA A 261 -9.98 0.71 0.61
C ALA A 261 -8.79 -0.23 0.33
N TRP A 262 -8.47 -0.48 -0.94
CA TRP A 262 -7.24 -1.19 -1.31
C TRP A 262 -5.99 -0.36 -1.00
N ALA A 263 -5.94 0.90 -1.44
CA ALA A 263 -4.77 1.75 -1.21
C ALA A 263 -4.42 1.85 0.28
N ARG A 264 -5.40 2.08 1.15
CA ARG A 264 -5.21 2.20 2.60
C ARG A 264 -5.33 0.87 3.37
N GLN A 265 -5.60 -0.23 2.66
CA GLN A 265 -5.85 -1.56 3.22
C GLN A 265 -6.92 -1.54 4.35
N LEU A 266 -7.99 -0.77 4.17
CA LEU A 266 -9.05 -0.63 5.16
C LEU A 266 -10.00 -1.83 5.15
N SER A 267 -10.30 -2.37 6.33
CA SER A 267 -11.39 -3.31 6.52
C SER A 267 -12.75 -2.65 6.25
N ASP A 268 -13.79 -3.47 6.06
CA ASP A 268 -15.13 -2.95 5.80
C ASP A 268 -15.65 -2.08 6.95
N GLU A 269 -15.27 -2.39 8.20
CA GLU A 269 -15.59 -1.57 9.37
C GLU A 269 -14.87 -0.22 9.32
N GLY A 270 -13.56 -0.22 9.03
CA GLY A 270 -12.76 0.99 8.92
C GLY A 270 -13.26 1.91 7.80
N LEU A 271 -13.63 1.32 6.66
CA LEU A 271 -14.23 2.05 5.55
C LEU A 271 -15.58 2.65 5.93
N LYS A 272 -16.47 1.88 6.58
CA LYS A 272 -17.79 2.38 7.05
C LYS A 272 -17.65 3.51 8.06
N ALA A 273 -16.71 3.40 8.99
CA ALA A 273 -16.44 4.46 9.97
C ALA A 273 -15.97 5.76 9.29
N LEU A 274 -15.22 5.64 8.19
CA LEU A 274 -14.69 6.78 7.45
C LEU A 274 -15.78 7.48 6.61
N ILE A 275 -16.63 6.72 5.93
CA ILE A 275 -17.65 7.27 5.02
C ILE A 275 -18.90 7.81 5.74
N ASN A 276 -19.16 7.39 6.99
CA ASN A 276 -20.36 7.77 7.72
C ASN A 276 -20.28 9.20 8.28
N ARG A 277 -20.17 10.18 7.38
CA ARG A 277 -20.12 11.61 7.67
C ARG A 277 -21.15 12.35 6.84
N PRO A 278 -21.77 13.41 7.38
CA PRO A 278 -22.83 14.14 6.70
C PRO A 278 -22.35 14.87 5.43
N ASP A 279 -21.06 15.15 5.33
CA ASP A 279 -20.49 15.94 4.22
C ASP A 279 -20.20 15.11 2.95
N TYR A 280 -20.33 13.78 3.05
CA TYR A 280 -20.04 12.86 1.95
C TYR A 280 -21.32 12.31 1.32
N LEU A 281 -21.35 12.32 0.00
CA LEU A 281 -22.41 11.78 -0.83
C LEU A 281 -21.93 10.49 -1.46
N GLN A 282 -22.57 9.37 -1.09
CA GLN A 282 -22.28 8.06 -1.66
C GLN A 282 -23.23 7.77 -2.84
N ALA A 283 -22.65 7.50 -4.01
CA ALA A 283 -23.36 7.04 -5.20
C ALA A 283 -22.81 5.68 -5.63
N GLY A 284 -23.46 4.60 -5.18
CA GLY A 284 -22.98 3.24 -5.41
C GLY A 284 -21.60 3.01 -4.76
N ASN A 285 -20.60 2.75 -5.60
CA ASN A 285 -19.21 2.50 -5.18
C ASN A 285 -18.31 3.74 -5.24
N SER A 286 -18.88 4.92 -5.50
CA SER A 286 -18.16 6.18 -5.56
C SER A 286 -18.61 7.13 -4.46
N LEU A 287 -17.65 7.82 -3.87
CA LEU A 287 -17.86 8.86 -2.86
C LEU A 287 -17.52 10.22 -3.46
N LEU A 288 -18.37 11.21 -3.17
CA LEU A 288 -18.15 12.61 -3.56
C LEU A 288 -18.30 13.50 -2.33
N SER A 289 -17.58 14.62 -2.31
CA SER A 289 -17.82 15.67 -1.32
C SER A 289 -18.99 16.56 -1.77
N ALA A 290 -19.75 17.11 -0.83
CA ALA A 290 -20.84 18.04 -1.16
C ALA A 290 -20.38 19.25 -2.02
N PRO A 291 -19.21 19.89 -1.78
CA PRO A 291 -18.71 20.96 -2.64
C PRO A 291 -18.37 20.48 -4.06
N LEU A 292 -17.82 19.27 -4.20
CA LEU A 292 -17.52 18.68 -5.51
C LEU A 292 -18.81 18.40 -6.28
N ALA A 293 -19.82 17.81 -5.62
CA ALA A 293 -21.11 17.56 -6.22
C ALA A 293 -21.78 18.87 -6.69
N ALA A 294 -21.74 19.92 -5.88
CA ALA A 294 -22.27 21.24 -6.27
C ALA A 294 -21.48 21.87 -7.44
N ARG A 295 -20.16 21.63 -7.53
CA ARG A 295 -19.34 22.06 -8.68
C ARG A 295 -19.74 21.31 -9.95
N TRP A 296 -19.94 19.99 -9.87
CA TRP A 296 -20.34 19.16 -11.01
C TRP A 296 -21.76 19.45 -11.45
N GLN A 297 -22.67 19.68 -10.51
CA GLN A 297 -24.05 20.09 -10.80
C GLN A 297 -24.07 21.41 -11.57
N ARG A 298 -23.30 22.42 -11.15
CA ARG A 298 -23.17 23.68 -11.91
C ARG A 298 -22.63 23.45 -13.32
N LYS A 299 -21.56 22.66 -13.45
CA LYS A 299 -20.98 22.33 -14.77
C LYS A 299 -21.99 21.62 -15.69
N LEU A 300 -22.81 20.72 -15.14
CA LEU A 300 -23.85 20.03 -15.89
C LEU A 300 -25.00 20.97 -16.28
N LEU A 301 -25.40 21.89 -15.40
CA LEU A 301 -26.37 22.94 -15.72
C LEU A 301 -25.85 23.88 -16.81
N ASP A 302 -24.57 24.27 -16.77
CA ASP A 302 -23.94 25.09 -17.80
C ASP A 302 -23.83 24.36 -19.15
N ALA A 303 -23.56 23.05 -19.13
CA ALA A 303 -23.57 22.22 -20.34
C ALA A 303 -24.97 22.06 -20.92
N LEU A 304 -25.99 21.85 -20.08
CA LEU A 304 -27.39 21.81 -20.48
C LEU A 304 -27.85 23.14 -21.07
N ALA A 305 -27.46 24.27 -20.47
CA ALA A 305 -27.76 25.59 -20.99
C ALA A 305 -27.13 25.80 -22.39
N ARG A 306 -25.88 25.38 -22.58
CA ARG A 306 -25.22 25.40 -23.90
C ARG A 306 -25.92 24.50 -24.92
N TYR A 307 -26.38 23.32 -24.51
CA TYR A 307 -27.12 22.40 -25.39
C TYR A 307 -28.45 23.01 -25.84
N HIS A 308 -29.24 23.58 -24.91
CA HIS A 308 -30.51 24.22 -25.24
C HIS A 308 -30.34 25.47 -26.12
N ASP A 309 -29.25 26.22 -25.96
CA ASP A 309 -28.99 27.36 -26.85
C ASP A 309 -28.61 26.92 -28.28
N GLN A 310 -27.94 25.76 -28.42
CA GLN A 310 -27.59 25.16 -29.71
C GLN A 310 -28.78 24.47 -30.40
N HIS A 311 -29.70 23.87 -29.62
CA HIS A 311 -30.85 23.10 -30.13
C HIS A 311 -32.16 23.65 -29.56
N ARG A 312 -32.51 24.88 -29.95
CA ARG A 312 -33.71 25.59 -29.45
C ARG A 312 -35.04 24.94 -29.84
N ASP A 313 -35.00 24.06 -30.83
CA ASP A 313 -36.18 23.40 -31.41
C ASP A 313 -36.49 22.05 -30.75
N GLU A 314 -35.58 21.56 -29.90
CA GLU A 314 -35.74 20.32 -29.15
C GLU A 314 -36.25 20.60 -27.72
N PRO A 315 -37.16 19.78 -27.16
CA PRO A 315 -37.68 19.94 -25.81
C PRO A 315 -36.63 19.70 -24.70
N GLY A 316 -35.46 19.18 -25.06
CA GLY A 316 -34.32 18.99 -24.17
C GLY A 316 -33.64 17.63 -24.36
N PRO A 317 -32.40 17.48 -23.86
CA PRO A 317 -31.65 16.24 -23.98
C PRO A 317 -32.22 15.15 -23.06
N GLY A 318 -32.16 13.90 -23.51
CA GLY A 318 -32.48 12.73 -22.67
C GLY A 318 -31.52 12.60 -21.48
N ARG A 319 -31.91 11.88 -20.43
CA ARG A 319 -31.17 11.83 -19.15
C ARG A 319 -29.70 11.41 -19.25
N GLU A 320 -29.32 10.65 -20.27
CA GLU A 320 -27.95 10.15 -20.48
C GLU A 320 -27.07 11.08 -21.33
N THR A 321 -27.68 11.93 -22.17
CA THR A 321 -26.98 12.77 -23.15
C THR A 321 -26.12 13.88 -22.53
N PRO A 322 -26.52 14.57 -21.44
CA PRO A 322 -25.71 15.61 -20.81
C PRO A 322 -24.43 15.05 -20.16
N ALA A 323 -24.51 13.84 -19.60
CA ALA A 323 -23.34 13.16 -19.03
C ALA A 323 -22.34 12.81 -20.14
N ALA A 324 -22.81 12.33 -21.28
CA ALA A 324 -21.98 12.06 -22.45
C ALA A 324 -21.37 13.35 -23.03
N TYR A 325 -22.12 14.46 -23.08
CA TYR A 325 -21.64 15.75 -23.55
C TYR A 325 -20.56 16.34 -22.63
N CYS A 326 -20.75 16.24 -21.30
CA CYS A 326 -19.72 16.62 -20.32
C CYS A 326 -18.47 15.73 -20.37
N ALA A 327 -18.61 14.43 -20.69
CA ALA A 327 -17.49 13.50 -20.82
C ALA A 327 -16.69 13.73 -22.13
N ALA A 328 -17.36 14.09 -23.21
CA ALA A 328 -16.73 14.40 -24.51
C ALA A 328 -15.95 15.73 -24.49
N ASP A 329 -16.36 16.70 -23.66
CA ASP A 329 -15.72 18.01 -23.53
C ASP A 329 -14.36 17.97 -22.80
N GLY A 330 -13.92 16.79 -22.32
CA GLY A 330 -12.52 16.47 -22.03
C GLY A 330 -11.75 17.45 -21.12
N ARG A 331 -12.43 18.05 -20.13
CA ARG A 331 -11.81 18.90 -19.10
C ARG A 331 -12.28 18.52 -17.71
#